data_AF-A0A0F9DCX3-F1
#
_entry.id   AF-A0A0F9DCX3-F1
#
_cell.length_a   1.000
_cell.length_b   1.000
_cell.length_c   1.000
_cell.angle_alpha   90.00
_cell.angle_beta   90.00
_cell.angle_gamma   90.00
#
_symmetry.space_group_name_H-M   'P 1'
#
loop_
_entity.id
_entity.type
_entity.pdbx_description
1 polymer ?
#
loop_
_entity_poly.entity_id
_entity_poly.type
_entity_poly.pdbx_seq_one_letter_code
_entity_poly.pdbx_strand_id
1 'polypeptide(L)'
;MSFLITTLVMFSFWILLSGEFTFILITSGIVASLIVAYLSHDIFIGKADIKVETGRVLKFIKYLPWLLWKVILANFEIAYLVLHPKMPIDPQIVRFKP
;
A
#
# COMPACT_ATOMS: atom_id res chain seq x y z
N MET A 1 -21.70 -5.04 3.09
CA MET A 1 -20.38 -5.45 3.62
C MET A 1 -19.26 -4.58 3.05
N SER A 2 -19.14 -4.45 1.72
CA SER A 2 -18.17 -3.53 1.07
C SER A 2 -18.20 -2.10 1.64
N PHE A 3 -19.39 -1.50 1.78
CA PHE A 3 -19.55 -0.17 2.37
C PHE A 3 -18.86 -0.02 3.74
N LEU A 4 -19.14 -0.91 4.68
CA LEU A 4 -18.55 -0.90 6.03
C LEU A 4 -17.02 -1.03 6.00
N ILE A 5 -16.49 -1.90 5.14
CA ILE A 5 -15.05 -2.08 4.99
C ILE A 5 -14.41 -0.83 4.40
N THR A 6 -15.00 -0.24 3.36
CA THR A 6 -14.52 1.02 2.76
C THR A 6 -14.53 2.15 3.77
N THR A 7 -15.61 2.30 4.57
CA THR A 7 -15.65 3.31 5.64
C THR A 7 -14.52 3.10 6.63
N LEU A 8 -14.30 1.87 7.09
CA LEU A 8 -13.25 1.57 8.07
C LEU A 8 -11.85 1.83 7.52
N VAL A 9 -11.57 1.40 6.28
CA VAL A 9 -10.29 1.64 5.61
C VAL A 9 -10.05 3.14 5.40
N MET A 10 -11.04 3.88 4.92
CA MET A 10 -10.93 5.33 4.70
C MET A 10 -10.77 6.10 6.02
N PHE A 11 -11.47 5.68 7.08
CA PHE A 11 -11.32 6.29 8.40
C PHE A 11 -9.96 5.99 9.03
N SER A 12 -9.46 4.76 8.93
CA SER A 12 -8.09 4.42 9.36
C SER A 12 -7.05 5.22 8.58
N PHE A 13 -7.23 5.38 7.27
CA PHE A 13 -6.35 6.21 6.44
C PHE A 13 -6.36 7.68 6.88
N TRP A 14 -7.55 8.24 7.18
CA TRP A 14 -7.68 9.60 7.72
C TRP A 14 -6.92 9.78 9.03
N ILE A 15 -7.07 8.85 9.98
CA ILE A 15 -6.38 8.91 11.28
C ILE A 15 -4.86 8.84 11.09
N LEU A 16 -4.38 7.92 10.24
CA LEU A 16 -2.95 7.78 9.96
C LEU A 16 -2.35 9.06 9.36
N LEU A 17 -3.12 9.80 8.56
CA LEU A 17 -2.69 11.07 7.98
C LEU A 17 -2.74 12.22 9.01
N SER A 18 -3.80 12.28 9.82
CA SER A 18 -4.05 13.39 10.73
C SER A 18 -3.21 13.33 12.01
N GLY A 19 -3.01 12.14 12.60
CA GLY A 19 -2.31 11.96 13.88
C GLY A 19 -2.98 12.59 15.12
N GLU A 20 -4.12 13.27 14.94
CA GLU A 20 -4.80 14.05 15.97
C GLU A 20 -6.12 13.39 16.39
N PHE A 21 -6.35 13.31 17.70
CA PHE A 21 -7.50 12.59 18.28
C PHE A 21 -8.50 13.50 19.02
N THR A 22 -8.62 14.75 18.56
CA THR A 22 -9.63 15.67 19.10
C THR A 22 -11.03 15.27 18.67
N PHE A 23 -12.03 15.41 19.56
CA PHE A 23 -13.43 15.01 19.31
C PHE A 23 -14.00 15.53 17.98
N ILE A 24 -13.72 16.78 17.62
CA ILE A 24 -14.15 17.40 16.36
C ILE A 24 -13.51 16.71 15.13
N LEU A 25 -12.24 16.34 15.23
CA LEU A 25 -11.52 15.66 14.14
C LEU A 25 -12.00 14.22 13.96
N ILE A 26 -12.26 13.52 15.06
CA ILE A 26 -12.78 12.15 15.02
C ILE A 26 -14.19 12.15 14.40
N THR A 27 -15.08 13.01 14.88
CA THR A 27 -16.47 13.07 14.37
C THR A 27 -16.52 13.51 12.91
N SER A 28 -15.75 14.52 12.50
CA SER A 28 -15.64 14.93 11.09
C SER A 28 -15.03 13.83 10.22
N GLY A 29 -14.01 13.11 10.70
CA GLY A 29 -13.43 11.96 9.99
C GLY A 29 -14.43 10.82 9.80
N ILE A 30 -15.28 10.54 10.79
CA ILE A 30 -16.37 9.55 10.66
C ILE A 30 -17.37 10.00 9.58
N VAL A 31 -17.83 11.25 9.62
CA VAL A 31 -18.78 11.77 8.63
C VAL A 31 -18.18 11.77 7.22
N ALA A 32 -16.95 12.24 7.08
CA ALA A 32 -16.24 12.26 5.80
C ALA A 32 -16.05 10.85 5.22
N SER A 33 -15.59 9.89 6.04
CA SER A 33 -15.40 8.51 5.60
C SER A 33 -16.71 7.81 5.21
N LEU A 34 -17.83 8.11 5.87
CA LEU A 34 -19.16 7.63 5.48
C LEU A 34 -19.60 8.19 4.13
N ILE A 35 -19.38 9.48 3.87
CA ILE A 35 -19.69 10.11 2.58
C ILE A 35 -18.85 9.48 1.46
N VAL A 36 -17.54 9.30 1.68
CA VAL A 36 -16.65 8.67 0.71
C VAL A 36 -17.05 7.22 0.45
N ALA A 37 -17.38 6.45 1.48
CA ALA A 37 -17.84 5.08 1.33
C ALA A 37 -19.16 5.03 0.54
N TYR A 38 -20.08 5.97 0.77
CA TYR A 38 -21.33 6.03 0.02
C TYR A 38 -21.08 6.18 -1.48
N LEU A 39 -20.17 7.07 -1.85
CA LEU A 39 -19.81 7.34 -3.24
C LEU A 39 -18.95 6.25 -3.90
N SER A 40 -18.05 5.61 -3.15
CA SER A 40 -16.93 4.84 -3.72
C SER A 40 -16.88 3.36 -3.31
N HIS A 41 -17.83 2.86 -2.50
CA HIS A 41 -17.80 1.46 -2.04
C HIS A 41 -17.82 0.43 -3.18
N ASP A 42 -18.45 0.74 -4.31
CA ASP A 42 -18.53 -0.16 -5.46
C ASP A 42 -17.20 -0.22 -6.24
N ILE A 43 -16.46 0.89 -6.30
CA ILE A 43 -15.17 0.99 -7.01
C ILE A 43 -14.06 0.30 -6.22
N PHE A 44 -14.06 0.44 -4.89
CA PHE A 44 -12.92 0.05 -4.06
C PHE A 44 -12.88 -1.46 -3.74
N ILE A 45 -14.06 -2.07 -3.54
CA ILE A 45 -14.16 -3.49 -3.11
C ILE A 45 -14.97 -4.32 -4.10
N GLY A 46 -15.87 -3.72 -4.89
CA GLY A 46 -16.72 -4.45 -5.85
C GLY A 46 -17.49 -5.63 -5.21
N LYS A 47 -17.82 -6.63 -6.03
CA LYS A 47 -18.44 -7.91 -5.61
C LYS A 47 -17.41 -8.93 -5.11
N ALA A 48 -16.48 -8.53 -4.24
CA ALA A 48 -15.42 -9.42 -3.78
C ALA A 48 -15.87 -10.32 -2.61
N ASP A 49 -15.40 -11.58 -2.64
CA ASP A 49 -15.61 -12.55 -1.56
C ASP A 49 -14.64 -12.25 -0.39
N ILE A 50 -15.22 -11.87 0.75
CA ILE A 50 -14.52 -11.33 1.94
C ILE A 50 -13.43 -12.29 2.44
N LYS A 51 -13.67 -13.62 2.37
CA LYS A 51 -12.70 -14.61 2.84
C LYS A 51 -11.47 -14.69 1.94
N VAL A 52 -11.66 -14.60 0.63
CA VAL A 52 -10.57 -14.66 -0.36
C VAL A 52 -9.72 -13.40 -0.28
N GLU A 53 -10.36 -12.24 -0.15
CA GLU A 53 -9.65 -10.95 -0.11
C GLU A 53 -8.86 -10.74 1.19
N THR A 54 -9.39 -11.15 2.34
CA THR A 54 -8.65 -11.03 3.62
C THR A 54 -7.35 -11.84 3.60
N GLY A 55 -7.38 -13.05 3.02
CA GLY A 55 -6.19 -13.88 2.85
C GLY A 55 -5.15 -13.27 1.89
N ARG A 56 -5.61 -12.57 0.84
CA ARG A 56 -4.73 -11.85 -0.11
C ARG A 56 -4.04 -10.67 0.56
N VAL A 57 -4.77 -9.86 1.32
CA VAL A 57 -4.21 -8.70 2.05
C VAL A 57 -3.15 -9.15 3.05
N LEU A 58 -3.39 -10.21 3.82
CA LEU A 58 -2.40 -10.73 4.77
C LEU A 58 -1.13 -11.24 4.08
N LYS A 59 -1.26 -11.92 2.93
CA LYS A 59 -0.11 -12.34 2.12
C LYS A 59 0.67 -11.14 1.58
N PHE A 60 -0.03 -10.10 1.13
CA PHE A 60 0.58 -8.85 0.67
C PHE A 60 1.36 -8.14 1.79
N ILE A 61 0.76 -8.01 2.98
CA ILE A 61 1.43 -7.41 4.14
C ILE A 61 2.69 -8.21 4.52
N LYS A 62 2.63 -9.55 4.52
CA LYS A 62 3.81 -10.41 4.77
C LYS A 62 4.88 -10.31 3.69
N TYR A 63 4.48 -10.04 2.45
CA TYR A 63 5.41 -9.82 1.33
C TYR A 63 6.12 -8.46 1.43
N LEU A 64 5.49 -7.46 2.04
CA LEU A 64 6.01 -6.09 2.10
C LEU A 64 7.41 -5.98 2.76
N PRO A 65 7.70 -6.61 3.93
CA PRO A 65 9.04 -6.61 4.51
C PRO A 65 10.10 -7.24 3.59
N TRP A 66 9.75 -8.33 2.91
CA TRP A 66 10.66 -8.99 1.97
C TRP A 66 10.96 -8.09 0.77
N LEU A 67 9.93 -7.41 0.24
CA LEU A 67 10.08 -6.46 -0.85
C LEU A 67 10.98 -5.29 -0.44
N LEU A 68 10.73 -4.70 0.74
CA LEU A 68 11.54 -3.60 1.27
C LEU A 68 13.01 -4.03 1.45
N TRP A 69 13.27 -5.23 1.97
CA TRP A 69 14.62 -5.76 2.09
C TRP A 69 15.32 -5.87 0.72
N LYS A 70 14.61 -6.34 -0.31
CA LYS A 70 15.14 -6.44 -1.66
C LYS A 70 15.41 -5.07 -2.30
N VAL A 71 14.56 -4.08 -2.03
CA VAL A 71 14.79 -2.70 -2.47
C VAL A 71 16.05 -2.13 -1.81
N ILE A 72 16.24 -2.34 -0.51
CA ILE A 72 17.43 -1.89 0.21
C ILE A 72 18.70 -2.52 -0.39
N LEU A 73 18.70 -3.85 -0.57
CA LEU A 73 19.84 -4.58 -1.14
C LEU A 73 20.20 -4.06 -2.55
N ALA A 74 19.19 -3.88 -3.41
CA ALA A 74 19.41 -3.37 -4.76
C ALA A 74 20.04 -1.96 -4.77
N ASN A 75 19.62 -1.08 -3.85
CA ASN A 75 20.21 0.25 -3.73
C ASN A 75 21.67 0.20 -3.25
N PHE A 76 22.02 -0.72 -2.34
CA PHE A 76 23.41 -0.91 -1.93
C PHE A 76 24.29 -1.40 -3.08
N GLU A 77 23.80 -2.32 -3.90
CA GLU A 77 24.52 -2.79 -5.10
C GLU A 77 24.76 -1.65 -6.09
N ILE A 78 23.73 -0.84 -6.37
CA ILE A 78 23.86 0.34 -7.23
C ILE A 78 24.84 1.36 -6.63
N ALA A 79 24.74 1.66 -5.34
CA ALA A 79 25.64 2.60 -4.67
C ALA A 79 27.11 2.14 -4.74
N TYR A 80 27.36 0.84 -4.56
CA TYR A 80 28.69 0.26 -4.72
C TYR A 80 29.21 0.41 -6.16
N LEU A 81 28.38 0.10 -7.17
CA LEU A 81 28.75 0.22 -8.58
C LEU A 81 29.09 1.66 -8.99
N VAL A 82 28.33 2.65 -8.51
CA VAL A 82 28.58 4.08 -8.79
C VAL A 82 29.85 4.57 -8.10
N LEU A 83 30.12 4.14 -6.86
CA LEU A 83 31.32 4.54 -6.12
C LEU A 83 32.58 3.80 -6.58
N HIS A 84 32.44 2.67 -7.29
CA HIS A 84 33.59 1.91 -7.76
C HIS A 84 34.31 2.69 -8.89
N PRO A 85 35.59 3.05 -8.73
CA PRO A 85 36.32 3.87 -9.72
C PRO A 85 36.44 3.26 -11.12
N LYS A 86 36.18 1.95 -11.27
CA LYS A 86 36.24 1.24 -12.55
C LYS A 86 34.86 1.12 -13.23
N MET A 87 33.77 1.50 -12.56
CA MET A 87 32.38 1.37 -13.00
C MET A 87 32.13 0.15 -13.91
N PRO A 88 32.27 -1.08 -13.40
CA PRO A 88 32.14 -2.30 -14.20
C PRO A 88 30.67 -2.60 -14.53
N ILE A 89 30.08 -1.83 -15.46
CA ILE A 89 28.70 -1.99 -15.92
C ILE A 89 28.73 -2.54 -17.35
N ASP A 90 28.09 -3.70 -17.58
CA ASP A 90 27.89 -4.28 -18.92
C ASP A 90 26.39 -4.27 -19.27
N PRO A 91 25.91 -3.28 -20.05
CA PRO A 91 24.49 -3.15 -20.34
C PRO A 91 24.03 -4.23 -21.32
N GLN A 92 23.06 -5.05 -20.89
CA GLN A 92 22.46 -6.10 -21.72
C GLN A 92 20.94 -5.95 -21.78
N ILE A 93 20.35 -6.18 -22.95
CA ILE A 93 18.90 -6.23 -23.13
C ILE A 93 18.45 -7.67 -22.97
N VAL A 94 17.77 -7.98 -21.87
CA VAL A 94 17.23 -9.31 -21.58
C VAL A 94 15.71 -9.29 -21.69
N ARG A 95 15.14 -10.27 -22.40
CA ARG A 95 13.69 -10.40 -22.60
C ARG A 95 13.12 -11.46 -21.66
N PHE A 96 12.25 -11.05 -20.74
CA PHE A 96 11.52 -11.97 -19.86
C PHE A 96 10.18 -12.38 -20.50
N LYS A 97 9.82 -13.66 -20.38
CA LYS A 97 8.47 -14.13 -20.71
C LYS A 97 7.58 -13.94 -19.47
N PRO A 98 6.36 -13.41 -19.63
CA PRO A 98 5.40 -13.25 -18.53
C PRO A 98 4.88 -14.60 -18.02
#